data_AF-A0A9P7Z6Q2-F1
#
_entry.id   AF-A0A9P7Z6Q2-F1
#
_cell.length_a   1.000
_cell.length_b   1.000
_cell.length_c   1.000
_cell.angle_alpha   90.00
_cell.angle_beta   90.00
_cell.angle_gamma   90.00
#
_symmetry.space_group_name_H-M   'P 1'
#
loop_
_entity.id
_entity.type
_entity.pdbx_description
1 polymer ?
#
loop_
_entity_poly.entity_id
_entity_poly.type
_entity_poly.pdbx_seq_one_letter_code
_entity_poly.pdbx_strand_id
1 'polypeptide(L)'
;MPRLQHALLLQAYALSPLLPLLLRVTRDLPSALNELRWLRSHVINAIPKQSLHRQHATLVKLCRRRQAAEPLQYILGSQPFGELDIRCRKGVLIPRLETEAYSQHLAEQALESKSWNGLKRKLRVLDLCSGSGCISLLLLHLLRRRMGGVDVVGWDISKQALALSNENVRHSLGPEDRGHVRYEDRDVLASTEKDMHNAEAFDIIICNPPYIHTEDSSVSRSVRKWEPGLALFPASQATGPYQSSEALSVVCAVEDIFYERVLKLATAHDVEKIVLMEVGSKEQAIRVVQLAAMFLPQATLEIWRDAPDQISESYEVASILVDDQNYSVKGSGLFRAVVARCNQHQNPS
;
A
#
# COMPACT_ATOMS: atom_id res chain seq x y z
N MET A 1 4.58 27.99 -3.94
CA MET A 1 3.27 27.71 -3.30
C MET A 1 2.40 28.94 -3.42
N PRO A 2 1.18 28.83 -3.96
CA PRO A 2 0.28 29.98 -4.09
C PRO A 2 -0.06 30.57 -2.73
N ARG A 3 -0.26 31.90 -2.69
CA ARG A 3 -0.68 32.63 -1.49
C ARG A 3 -2.13 32.27 -1.16
N LEU A 4 -2.41 32.11 0.14
CA LEU A 4 -3.78 31.95 0.61
C LEU A 4 -4.54 33.28 0.45
N GLN A 5 -5.82 33.21 0.11
CA GLN A 5 -6.66 34.39 0.03
C GLN A 5 -6.78 35.05 1.41
N HIS A 6 -6.76 36.39 1.45
CA HIS A 6 -6.82 37.13 2.70
C HIS A 6 -8.14 36.88 3.46
N ALA A 7 -9.26 36.82 2.73
CA ALA A 7 -10.57 36.52 3.31
C ALA A 7 -10.60 35.16 4.04
N LEU A 8 -9.97 34.13 3.47
CA LEU A 8 -9.87 32.80 4.09
C LEU A 8 -9.06 32.83 5.39
N LEU A 9 -7.98 33.61 5.43
CA LEU A 9 -7.18 33.78 6.64
C LEU A 9 -7.96 34.50 7.74
N LEU A 10 -8.71 35.55 7.40
CA LEU A 10 -9.56 36.28 8.35
C LEU A 10 -10.65 35.37 8.94
N GLN A 11 -11.34 34.59 8.10
CA GLN A 11 -12.33 33.60 8.53
C GLN A 11 -11.71 32.57 9.49
N ALA A 12 -10.52 32.07 9.18
CA ALA A 12 -9.82 31.12 10.03
C ALA A 12 -9.45 31.72 11.41
N TYR A 13 -8.92 32.95 11.44
CA TYR A 13 -8.60 33.64 12.70
C TYR A 13 -9.84 33.87 13.57
N ALA A 14 -10.99 34.18 12.97
CA ALA A 14 -12.25 34.34 13.69
C ALA A 14 -12.71 33.06 14.40
N LEU A 15 -12.37 31.89 13.86
CA LEU A 15 -12.72 30.58 14.45
C LEU A 15 -11.67 30.08 15.45
N SER A 16 -10.38 30.22 15.13
CA SER A 16 -9.30 29.86 16.04
C SER A 16 -7.96 30.45 15.58
N PRO A 17 -7.11 30.97 16.48
CA PRO A 17 -5.78 31.48 16.14
C PRO A 17 -4.83 30.38 15.60
N LEU A 18 -5.17 29.10 15.73
CA LEU A 18 -4.35 27.99 15.25
C LEU A 18 -4.66 27.57 13.82
N LEU A 19 -5.87 27.86 13.30
CA LEU A 19 -6.28 27.45 11.96
C LEU A 19 -5.39 28.01 10.83
N PRO A 20 -4.90 29.26 10.90
CA PRO A 20 -3.95 29.78 9.91
C PRO A 20 -2.64 28.98 9.79
N LEU A 21 -2.23 28.26 10.85
CA LEU A 21 -1.06 27.37 10.80
C LEU A 21 -1.33 26.15 9.92
N LEU A 22 -2.53 25.59 10.02
CA LEU A 22 -2.94 24.37 9.31
C LEU A 22 -3.32 24.65 7.85
N LEU A 23 -3.96 25.80 7.60
CA LEU A 23 -4.35 26.24 6.24
C LEU A 23 -3.20 26.29 5.25
N ARG A 24 -1.95 26.45 5.71
CA ARG A 24 -0.77 26.42 4.82
C ARG A 24 -0.62 25.09 4.09
N VAL A 25 -1.10 24.00 4.70
CA VAL A 25 -1.05 22.68 4.08
C VAL A 25 -2.42 22.23 3.58
N THR A 26 -3.49 22.40 4.35
CA THR A 26 -4.82 21.93 3.95
C THR A 26 -5.44 22.73 2.81
N ARG A 27 -5.10 24.03 2.69
CA ARG A 27 -5.61 24.97 1.68
C ARG A 27 -7.10 25.30 1.75
N ASP A 28 -7.90 24.53 2.47
CA ASP A 28 -9.30 24.82 2.76
C ASP A 28 -9.60 24.77 4.27
N LEU A 29 -10.67 25.49 4.65
CA LEU A 29 -11.08 25.65 6.04
C LEU A 29 -11.72 24.38 6.63
N PRO A 30 -12.62 23.65 5.94
CA PRO A 30 -13.14 22.37 6.44
C PRO A 30 -12.04 21.36 6.82
N SER A 31 -11.05 21.16 5.97
CA SER A 31 -9.91 20.28 6.24
C SER A 31 -9.06 20.79 7.41
N ALA A 32 -8.79 22.11 7.49
CA ALA A 32 -8.05 22.68 8.62
C ALA A 32 -8.78 22.48 9.96
N LEU A 33 -10.11 22.60 9.96
CA LEU A 33 -10.94 22.36 11.15
C LEU A 33 -10.90 20.90 11.57
N ASN A 34 -10.98 19.96 10.61
CA ASN A 34 -10.88 18.53 10.90
C ASN A 34 -9.49 18.17 11.45
N GLU A 35 -8.41 18.64 10.82
CA GLU A 35 -7.04 18.42 11.35
C GLU A 35 -6.88 19.02 12.76
N LEU A 36 -7.38 20.24 13.01
CA LEU A 36 -7.32 20.85 14.34
C LEU A 36 -8.07 20.03 15.39
N ARG A 37 -9.24 19.48 15.01
CA ARG A 37 -10.04 18.61 15.88
C ARG A 37 -9.27 17.35 16.25
N TRP A 38 -8.65 16.69 15.28
CA TRP A 38 -7.85 15.49 15.51
C TRP A 38 -6.61 15.79 16.36
N LEU A 39 -5.87 16.86 16.07
CA LEU A 39 -4.71 17.27 16.87
C LEU A 39 -5.11 17.59 18.32
N ARG A 40 -6.25 18.26 18.52
CA ARG A 40 -6.77 18.55 19.87
C ARG A 40 -7.13 17.26 20.61
N SER A 41 -7.87 16.35 19.96
CA SER A 41 -8.22 15.04 20.53
C SER A 41 -6.97 14.25 20.92
N HIS A 42 -5.98 14.21 20.03
CA HIS A 42 -4.70 13.56 20.28
C HIS A 42 -4.00 14.11 21.52
N VAL A 43 -3.95 15.44 21.70
CA VAL A 43 -3.34 16.05 22.88
C VAL A 43 -4.11 15.70 24.16
N ILE A 44 -5.44 15.78 24.14
CA ILE A 44 -6.29 15.45 25.30
C ILE A 44 -6.04 14.00 25.73
N ASN A 45 -5.98 13.07 24.78
CA ASN A 45 -5.77 11.66 25.05
C ASN A 45 -4.34 11.33 25.49
N ALA A 46 -3.34 12.03 24.93
CA ALA A 46 -1.93 11.81 25.27
C ALA A 46 -1.55 12.35 26.66
N ILE A 47 -2.15 13.46 27.09
CA ILE A 47 -1.81 14.12 28.36
C ILE A 47 -3.07 14.55 29.16
N PRO A 48 -3.99 13.63 29.50
CA PRO A 48 -5.31 13.96 30.04
C PRO A 48 -5.26 14.65 31.40
N LYS A 49 -4.25 14.35 32.21
CA LYS A 49 -4.08 14.90 33.57
C LYS A 49 -3.34 16.25 33.60
N GLN A 50 -2.89 16.76 32.46
CA GLN A 50 -2.13 18.02 32.40
C GLN A 50 -3.06 19.24 32.32
N SER A 51 -2.59 20.39 32.79
CA SER A 51 -3.35 21.64 32.77
C SER A 51 -3.72 22.08 31.35
N LEU A 52 -4.83 22.81 31.22
CA LEU A 52 -5.29 23.36 29.93
C LEU A 52 -4.20 24.20 29.24
N HIS A 53 -3.40 24.95 30.01
CA HIS A 53 -2.27 25.70 29.47
C HIS A 53 -1.23 24.77 28.81
N ARG A 54 -0.87 23.66 29.46
CA ARG A 54 0.10 22.69 28.91
C ARG A 54 -0.46 21.93 27.70
N GLN A 55 -1.74 21.59 27.73
CA GLN A 55 -2.43 21.00 26.57
C GLN A 55 -2.43 21.97 25.39
N HIS A 56 -2.80 23.23 25.61
CA HIS A 56 -2.79 24.26 24.58
C HIS A 56 -1.37 24.50 24.01
N ALA A 57 -0.35 24.58 24.86
CA ALA A 57 1.05 24.71 24.42
C ALA A 57 1.50 23.52 23.55
N THR A 58 1.09 22.30 23.91
CA THR A 58 1.36 21.09 23.13
C THR A 58 0.64 21.13 21.79
N LEU A 59 -0.64 21.53 21.77
CA LEU A 59 -1.42 21.67 20.54
C LEU A 59 -0.79 22.68 19.58
N VAL A 60 -0.36 23.84 20.07
CA VAL A 60 0.38 24.85 19.29
C VAL A 60 1.63 24.24 18.66
N LYS A 61 2.40 23.44 19.41
CA LYS A 61 3.60 22.75 18.90
C LYS A 61 3.25 21.78 17.76
N LEU A 62 2.17 21.01 17.88
CA LEU A 62 1.73 20.09 16.82
C LEU A 62 1.24 20.85 15.58
N CYS A 63 0.49 21.94 15.74
CA CYS A 63 0.07 22.78 14.61
C CYS A 63 1.27 23.40 13.87
N ARG A 64 2.35 23.76 14.59
CA ARG A 64 3.60 24.24 13.98
C ARG A 64 4.35 23.15 13.20
N ARG A 65 4.39 21.91 13.72
CA ARG A 65 4.90 20.75 12.97
C ARG A 65 4.13 20.56 11.68
N ARG A 66 2.79 20.59 11.77
CA ARG A 66 1.92 20.48 10.60
C ARG A 66 2.15 21.61 9.60
N GLN A 67 2.31 22.85 10.06
CA GLN A 67 2.67 24.01 9.23
C GLN A 67 3.97 23.81 8.44
N ALA A 68 4.94 23.05 8.99
CA ALA A 68 6.19 22.69 8.31
C ALA A 68 6.03 21.58 7.26
N ALA A 69 4.77 21.26 6.91
CA ALA A 69 4.33 20.18 6.04
C ALA A 69 4.69 18.78 6.55
N GLU A 70 4.92 18.60 7.84
CA GLU A 70 5.03 17.25 8.41
C GLU A 70 3.69 16.52 8.23
N PRO A 71 3.68 15.26 7.74
CA PRO A 71 2.47 14.48 7.59
C PRO A 71 1.69 14.37 8.90
N LEU A 72 0.38 14.53 8.82
CA LEU A 72 -0.48 14.48 10.01
C LEU A 72 -0.36 13.13 10.72
N GLN A 73 -0.25 12.04 9.97
CA GLN A 73 -0.12 10.67 10.47
C GLN A 73 1.16 10.46 11.29
N TYR A 74 2.27 11.11 10.91
CA TYR A 74 3.49 11.10 11.74
C TYR A 74 3.36 11.98 12.99
N ILE A 75 2.54 13.04 12.94
CA ILE A 75 2.24 13.88 14.10
C ILE A 75 1.35 13.12 15.09
N LEU A 76 0.30 12.45 14.60
CA LEU A 76 -0.65 11.66 15.38
C LEU A 76 -0.06 10.31 15.84
N GLY A 77 0.90 9.77 15.08
CA GLY A 77 1.60 8.52 15.36
C GLY A 77 0.88 7.25 14.88
N SER A 78 -0.29 7.38 14.26
CA SER A 78 -1.03 6.29 13.63
C SER A 78 -2.04 6.81 12.59
N GLN A 79 -2.65 5.90 11.85
CA GLN A 79 -3.88 6.14 11.11
C GLN A 79 -4.73 4.87 11.00
N PRO A 80 -6.04 5.00 10.72
CA PRO A 80 -6.88 3.87 10.34
C PRO A 80 -6.41 3.22 9.03
N PHE A 81 -6.60 1.91 8.94
CA PHE A 81 -6.46 1.11 7.72
C PHE A 81 -7.42 -0.08 7.84
N GLY A 82 -8.62 0.05 7.29
CA GLY A 82 -9.76 -0.82 7.54
C GLY A 82 -10.23 -0.73 8.99
N GLU A 83 -10.49 -1.88 9.61
CA GLU A 83 -10.84 -1.96 11.03
C GLU A 83 -9.63 -1.79 11.97
N LEU A 84 -8.41 -1.65 11.43
CA LEU A 84 -7.17 -1.60 12.21
C LEU A 84 -6.67 -0.16 12.37
N ASP A 85 -6.02 0.14 13.49
CA ASP A 85 -5.18 1.35 13.65
C ASP A 85 -3.72 0.95 13.44
N ILE A 86 -3.04 1.57 12.49
CA ILE A 86 -1.66 1.26 12.09
C ILE A 86 -0.76 2.40 12.55
N ARG A 87 0.26 2.08 13.36
CA ARG A 87 1.29 3.04 13.77
C ARG A 87 2.06 3.54 12.57
N CYS A 88 2.29 4.85 12.58
CA CYS A 88 3.06 5.55 11.56
C CYS A 88 4.32 6.14 12.21
N ARG A 89 5.48 5.94 11.59
CA ARG A 89 6.76 6.52 12.03
C ARG A 89 7.49 7.11 10.83
N LYS A 90 8.22 8.19 11.08
CA LYS A 90 9.11 8.78 10.06
C LYS A 90 10.09 7.71 9.58
N GLY A 91 10.29 7.61 8.26
CA GLY A 91 11.17 6.61 7.65
C GLY A 91 10.45 5.36 7.14
N VAL A 92 9.12 5.29 7.29
CA VAL A 92 8.27 4.24 6.70
C VAL A 92 7.08 4.87 5.98
N LEU A 93 6.73 4.36 4.80
CA LEU A 93 5.61 4.86 4.00
C LEU A 93 4.31 4.88 4.83
N ILE A 94 3.57 5.98 4.71
CA ILE A 94 2.27 6.11 5.37
C ILE A 94 1.26 5.29 4.56
N PRO A 95 0.49 4.36 5.17
CA PRO A 95 -0.56 3.61 4.45
C PRO A 95 -1.48 4.52 3.63
N ARG A 96 -1.92 4.06 2.47
CA ARG A 96 -2.79 4.86 1.57
C ARG A 96 -4.21 4.34 1.57
N LEU A 97 -5.17 5.22 1.33
CA LEU A 97 -6.60 4.85 1.29
C LEU A 97 -6.89 3.95 0.08
N GLU A 98 -6.20 4.20 -1.03
CA GLU A 98 -6.28 3.39 -2.24
C GLU A 98 -5.73 1.97 -1.97
N THR A 99 -4.64 1.88 -1.19
CA THR A 99 -4.08 0.60 -0.72
C THR A 99 -5.03 -0.14 0.22
N GLU A 100 -5.76 0.58 1.07
CA GLU A 100 -6.79 0.01 1.92
C GLU A 100 -7.93 -0.59 1.09
N ALA A 101 -8.46 0.17 0.13
CA ALA A 101 -9.60 -0.22 -0.69
C ALA A 101 -9.33 -1.52 -1.47
N TYR A 102 -8.20 -1.63 -2.18
CA TYR A 102 -7.92 -2.89 -2.87
C TYR A 102 -7.60 -4.03 -1.91
N SER A 103 -7.05 -3.77 -0.71
CA SER A 103 -6.75 -4.84 0.26
C SER A 103 -8.03 -5.44 0.82
N GLN A 104 -9.04 -4.61 1.07
CA GLN A 104 -10.39 -5.07 1.44
C GLN A 104 -11.01 -5.87 0.31
N HIS A 105 -10.99 -5.34 -0.92
CA HIS A 105 -11.56 -6.03 -2.08
C HIS A 105 -10.86 -7.37 -2.36
N LEU A 106 -9.53 -7.43 -2.22
CA LEU A 106 -8.78 -8.69 -2.33
C LEU A 106 -9.22 -9.72 -1.28
N ALA A 107 -9.45 -9.28 -0.04
CA ALA A 107 -9.94 -10.18 0.99
C ALA A 107 -11.34 -10.72 0.66
N GLU A 108 -12.24 -9.88 0.15
CA GLU A 108 -13.57 -10.31 -0.31
C GLU A 108 -13.48 -11.34 -1.44
N GLN A 109 -12.66 -11.06 -2.46
CA GLN A 109 -12.43 -11.98 -3.57
C GLN A 109 -11.85 -13.32 -3.11
N ALA A 110 -10.94 -13.31 -2.13
CA ALA A 110 -10.39 -14.52 -1.55
C ALA A 110 -11.44 -15.33 -0.77
N LEU A 111 -12.38 -14.66 -0.08
CA LEU A 111 -13.47 -15.30 0.66
C LEU A 111 -14.56 -15.87 -0.25
N GLU A 112 -14.75 -15.27 -1.43
CA GLU A 112 -15.69 -15.73 -2.46
C GLU A 112 -15.13 -16.87 -3.33
N SER A 113 -13.80 -17.10 -3.31
CA SER A 113 -13.19 -18.20 -4.04
C SER A 113 -13.71 -19.54 -3.54
N LYS A 114 -14.35 -20.30 -4.44
CA LYS A 114 -14.87 -21.64 -4.14
C LYS A 114 -13.75 -22.62 -3.75
N SER A 115 -12.56 -22.45 -4.31
CA SER A 115 -11.42 -23.30 -4.02
C SER A 115 -10.83 -23.04 -2.64
N TRP A 116 -10.98 -21.81 -2.13
CA TRP A 116 -10.47 -21.41 -0.81
C TRP A 116 -11.54 -21.45 0.28
N ASN A 117 -12.82 -21.44 -0.10
CA ASN A 117 -13.91 -21.63 0.83
C ASN A 117 -13.86 -23.05 1.43
N GLY A 118 -13.75 -23.14 2.76
CA GLY A 118 -13.64 -24.42 3.46
C GLY A 118 -12.26 -25.08 3.38
N LEU A 119 -11.21 -24.32 3.01
CA LEU A 119 -9.84 -24.82 2.99
C LEU A 119 -9.46 -25.39 4.37
N LYS A 120 -9.07 -26.68 4.41
CA LYS A 120 -8.64 -27.34 5.66
C LYS A 120 -7.24 -26.95 6.10
N ARG A 121 -6.41 -26.47 5.17
CA ARG A 121 -5.08 -25.92 5.45
C ARG A 121 -5.17 -24.41 5.60
N LYS A 122 -4.13 -23.82 6.18
CA LYS A 122 -4.00 -22.37 6.22
C LYS A 122 -3.78 -21.78 4.84
N LEU A 123 -4.38 -20.62 4.61
CA LEU A 123 -4.06 -19.75 3.48
C LEU A 123 -2.72 -19.07 3.75
N ARG A 124 -1.81 -19.06 2.77
CA ARG A 124 -0.49 -18.42 2.89
C ARG A 124 -0.41 -17.16 2.06
N VAL A 125 -0.07 -16.05 2.70
CA VAL A 125 0.03 -14.72 2.09
C VAL A 125 1.49 -14.25 2.13
N LEU A 126 1.99 -13.75 1.01
CA LEU A 126 3.28 -13.07 0.90
C LEU A 126 3.07 -11.60 0.57
N ASP A 127 3.54 -10.71 1.45
CA ASP A 127 3.50 -9.25 1.30
C ASP A 127 4.90 -8.71 1.01
N LEU A 128 5.16 -8.39 -0.25
CA LEU A 128 6.44 -7.88 -0.73
C LEU A 128 6.47 -6.35 -0.61
N CYS A 129 7.59 -5.83 -0.11
CA CYS A 129 7.73 -4.41 0.26
C CYS A 129 6.75 -4.01 1.37
N SER A 130 6.66 -4.85 2.41
CA SER A 130 5.59 -4.80 3.42
C SER A 130 5.49 -3.49 4.23
N GLY A 131 6.55 -2.68 4.29
CA GLY A 131 6.52 -1.36 4.90
C GLY A 131 6.06 -1.38 6.36
N SER A 132 4.93 -0.73 6.64
CA SER A 132 4.33 -0.71 7.99
C SER A 132 3.61 -2.01 8.37
N GLY A 133 3.49 -2.95 7.42
CA GLY A 133 2.70 -4.18 7.55
C GLY A 133 1.20 -3.99 7.34
N CYS A 134 0.73 -2.81 6.90
CA CYS A 134 -0.70 -2.50 6.84
C CYS A 134 -1.51 -3.49 5.99
N ILE A 135 -1.00 -3.90 4.82
CA ILE A 135 -1.65 -4.88 3.93
C ILE A 135 -1.69 -6.25 4.62
N SER A 136 -0.52 -6.78 5.01
CA SER A 136 -0.37 -8.02 5.77
C SER A 136 -1.37 -8.16 6.93
N LEU A 137 -1.44 -7.14 7.79
CA LEU A 137 -2.24 -7.16 9.01
C LEU A 137 -3.74 -7.09 8.69
N LEU A 138 -4.14 -6.27 7.70
CA LEU A 138 -5.53 -6.18 7.30
C LEU A 138 -6.02 -7.48 6.67
N LEU A 139 -5.24 -8.08 5.76
CA LEU A 139 -5.59 -9.36 5.13
C LEU A 139 -5.73 -10.47 6.19
N LEU A 140 -4.78 -10.57 7.13
CA LEU A 140 -4.88 -11.53 8.24
C LEU A 140 -6.17 -11.29 9.04
N HIS A 141 -6.46 -10.05 9.42
CA HIS A 141 -7.64 -9.70 10.21
C HIS A 141 -8.96 -10.04 9.53
N LEU A 142 -9.08 -9.77 8.22
CA LEU A 142 -10.30 -10.02 7.44
C LEU A 142 -10.50 -11.50 7.13
N LEU A 143 -9.43 -12.20 6.73
CA LEU A 143 -9.51 -13.57 6.23
C LEU A 143 -9.60 -14.61 7.35
N ARG A 144 -8.92 -14.40 8.49
CA ARG A 144 -8.89 -15.38 9.59
C ARG A 144 -10.27 -15.75 10.14
N ARG A 145 -11.25 -14.85 10.04
CA ARG A 145 -12.61 -15.06 10.59
C ARG A 145 -13.40 -16.13 9.84
N ARG A 146 -13.05 -16.41 8.58
CA ARG A 146 -13.83 -17.28 7.69
C ARG A 146 -13.02 -18.41 7.04
N MET A 147 -11.71 -18.41 7.24
CA MET A 147 -10.78 -19.40 6.70
C MET A 147 -10.32 -20.38 7.78
N GLY A 148 -9.80 -21.55 7.39
CA GLY A 148 -9.20 -22.55 8.30
C GLY A 148 -7.89 -22.10 8.99
N GLY A 149 -7.55 -20.81 8.89
CA GLY A 149 -6.31 -20.18 9.34
C GLY A 149 -5.61 -19.44 8.20
N VAL A 150 -4.80 -18.44 8.54
CA VAL A 150 -4.04 -17.63 7.59
C VAL A 150 -2.65 -17.43 8.18
N ASP A 151 -1.61 -17.65 7.39
CA ASP A 151 -0.23 -17.30 7.76
C ASP A 151 0.29 -16.25 6.77
N VAL A 152 0.89 -15.19 7.29
CA VAL A 152 1.40 -14.06 6.51
C VAL A 152 2.90 -13.93 6.68
N VAL A 153 3.61 -13.81 5.57
CA VAL A 153 5.04 -13.48 5.54
C VAL A 153 5.19 -12.15 4.83
N GLY A 154 5.81 -11.17 5.50
CA GLY A 154 6.14 -9.88 4.90
C GLY A 154 7.64 -9.77 4.65
N TRP A 155 8.04 -9.30 3.47
CA TRP A 155 9.44 -9.01 3.14
C TRP A 155 9.64 -7.51 3.02
N ASP A 156 10.70 -7.01 3.63
CA ASP A 156 11.16 -5.63 3.45
C ASP A 156 12.67 -5.53 3.68
N ILE A 157 13.34 -4.65 2.94
CA ILE A 157 14.77 -4.39 3.10
C ILE A 157 15.06 -3.32 4.16
N SER A 158 14.05 -2.51 4.50
CA SER A 158 14.19 -1.44 5.48
C SER A 158 14.04 -1.97 6.90
N LYS A 159 15.15 -1.91 7.66
CA LYS A 159 15.14 -2.22 9.11
C LYS A 159 14.13 -1.37 9.89
N GLN A 160 13.88 -0.13 9.46
CA GLN A 160 12.88 0.73 10.08
C GLN A 160 11.45 0.25 9.79
N ALA A 161 11.19 -0.20 8.56
CA ALA A 161 9.92 -0.80 8.18
C ALA A 161 9.66 -2.09 8.98
N LEU A 162 10.64 -3.01 9.01
CA LEU A 162 10.54 -4.25 9.79
C LEU A 162 10.33 -4.01 11.29
N ALA A 163 10.99 -3.00 11.87
CA ALA A 163 10.76 -2.65 13.27
C ALA A 163 9.34 -2.12 13.50
N LEU A 164 8.82 -1.28 12.59
CA LEU A 164 7.47 -0.73 12.67
C LEU A 164 6.40 -1.79 12.41
N SER A 165 6.60 -2.69 11.45
CA SER A 165 5.64 -3.77 11.17
C SER A 165 5.51 -4.71 12.38
N ASN A 166 6.62 -5.06 13.04
CA ASN A 166 6.60 -5.81 14.30
C ASN A 166 6.01 -5.01 15.49
N GLU A 167 6.12 -3.68 15.50
CA GLU A 167 5.36 -2.82 16.43
C GLU A 167 3.86 -2.94 16.15
N ASN A 168 3.46 -2.87 14.88
CA ASN A 168 2.05 -2.95 14.45
C ASN A 168 1.42 -4.33 14.70
N VAL A 169 2.17 -5.43 14.59
CA VAL A 169 1.69 -6.76 15.02
C VAL A 169 1.22 -6.73 16.48
N ARG A 170 1.99 -6.09 17.37
CA ARG A 170 1.66 -6.03 18.79
C ARG A 170 0.56 -5.01 19.09
N HIS A 171 0.49 -3.93 18.31
CA HIS A 171 -0.47 -2.84 18.49
C HIS A 171 -1.85 -3.17 17.92
N SER A 172 -1.91 -3.77 16.74
CA SER A 172 -3.15 -3.94 15.97
C SER A 172 -3.78 -5.32 16.08
N LEU A 173 -3.03 -6.35 16.50
CA LEU A 173 -3.53 -7.73 16.58
C LEU A 173 -3.66 -8.27 18.01
N GLY A 174 -4.65 -9.14 18.20
CA GLY A 174 -4.86 -9.94 19.41
C GLY A 174 -3.72 -10.96 19.60
N PRO A 175 -3.41 -11.37 20.85
CA PRO A 175 -2.31 -12.30 21.13
C PRO A 175 -2.33 -13.60 20.31
N GLU A 176 -3.52 -14.11 20.00
CA GLU A 176 -3.76 -15.32 19.22
C GLU A 176 -3.33 -15.21 17.76
N ASP A 177 -3.38 -14.01 17.18
CA ASP A 177 -3.05 -13.79 15.76
C ASP A 177 -1.57 -13.48 15.53
N ARG A 178 -0.84 -13.09 16.58
CA ARG A 178 0.56 -12.62 16.45
C ARG A 178 1.51 -13.72 15.94
N GLY A 179 1.19 -14.99 16.21
CA GLY A 179 1.96 -16.13 15.71
C GLY A 179 1.74 -16.43 14.22
N HIS A 180 0.78 -15.76 13.59
CA HIS A 180 0.37 -15.97 12.19
C HIS A 180 0.98 -14.94 11.24
N VAL A 181 1.84 -14.05 11.72
CA VAL A 181 2.49 -13.03 10.89
C VAL A 181 3.95 -12.92 11.27
N ARG A 182 4.83 -12.91 10.27
CA ARG A 182 6.28 -12.74 10.44
C ARG A 182 6.85 -11.85 9.35
N TYR A 183 7.82 -11.01 9.72
CA TYR A 183 8.51 -10.13 8.79
C TYR A 183 9.98 -10.52 8.68
N GLU A 184 10.49 -10.58 7.44
CA GLU A 184 11.86 -10.97 7.14
C GLU A 184 12.61 -9.84 6.44
N ASP A 185 13.89 -9.68 6.81
CA ASP A 185 14.83 -8.82 6.10
C ASP A 185 15.24 -9.48 4.79
N ARG A 186 14.57 -9.11 3.70
CA ARG A 186 14.85 -9.62 2.36
C ARG A 186 14.78 -8.52 1.33
N ASP A 187 15.70 -8.60 0.38
CA ASP A 187 15.68 -7.79 -0.83
C ASP A 187 15.00 -8.59 -1.96
N VAL A 188 13.85 -8.09 -2.41
CA VAL A 188 13.06 -8.68 -3.51
C VAL A 188 13.87 -8.71 -4.82
N LEU A 189 14.73 -7.71 -5.05
CA LEU A 189 15.52 -7.59 -6.28
C LEU A 189 16.79 -8.46 -6.25
N ALA A 190 17.31 -8.76 -5.06
CA ALA A 190 18.50 -9.61 -4.89
C ALA A 190 18.19 -11.11 -4.75
N SER A 191 16.91 -11.50 -4.66
CA SER A 191 16.50 -12.89 -4.53
C SER A 191 16.83 -13.70 -5.79
N THR A 192 17.59 -14.79 -5.64
CA THR A 192 17.96 -15.67 -6.76
C THR A 192 16.81 -16.58 -7.15
N GLU A 193 16.81 -17.14 -8.37
CA GLU A 193 15.81 -18.12 -8.80
C GLU A 193 15.75 -19.34 -7.87
N LYS A 194 16.89 -19.73 -7.29
CA LYS A 194 16.97 -20.79 -6.29
C LYS A 194 16.27 -20.39 -4.98
N ASP A 195 16.42 -19.13 -4.55
CA ASP A 195 15.71 -18.62 -3.37
C ASP A 195 14.19 -18.58 -3.60
N MET A 196 13.78 -18.26 -4.83
CA MET A 196 12.38 -18.21 -5.24
C MET A 196 11.76 -19.60 -5.33
N HIS A 197 12.46 -20.58 -5.89
CA HIS A 197 11.98 -21.97 -5.99
C HIS A 197 11.93 -22.68 -4.63
N ASN A 198 12.88 -22.36 -3.74
CA ASN A 198 12.88 -22.87 -2.37
C ASN A 198 11.92 -22.10 -1.44
N ALA A 199 11.32 -21.00 -1.91
CA ALA A 199 10.32 -20.28 -1.13
C ALA A 199 9.09 -21.17 -0.91
N GLU A 200 8.34 -20.90 0.15
CA GLU A 200 7.07 -21.56 0.38
C GLU A 200 6.07 -21.24 -0.74
N ALA A 201 5.13 -22.15 -1.03
CA ALA A 201 4.05 -21.85 -1.97
C ALA A 201 3.01 -20.94 -1.33
N PHE A 202 2.80 -19.75 -1.91
CA PHE A 202 1.82 -18.76 -1.43
C PHE A 202 0.56 -18.77 -2.29
N ASP A 203 -0.59 -18.63 -1.61
CA ASP A 203 -1.92 -18.53 -2.24
C ASP A 203 -2.23 -17.09 -2.65
N ILE A 204 -1.71 -16.11 -1.90
CA ILE A 204 -1.81 -14.70 -2.23
C ILE A 204 -0.39 -14.11 -2.21
N ILE A 205 -0.01 -13.46 -3.31
CA ILE A 205 1.21 -12.66 -3.39
C ILE A 205 0.78 -11.21 -3.65
N ILE A 206 1.19 -10.30 -2.79
CA ILE A 206 0.86 -8.88 -2.90
C ILE A 206 2.13 -8.04 -2.86
N CYS A 207 2.19 -7.00 -3.68
CA CYS A 207 3.34 -6.11 -3.75
C CYS A 207 2.87 -4.67 -3.95
N ASN A 208 3.25 -3.79 -3.02
CA ASN A 208 3.20 -2.33 -3.19
C ASN A 208 4.65 -1.82 -3.28
N PRO A 209 5.30 -1.94 -4.46
CA PRO A 209 6.72 -1.61 -4.60
C PRO A 209 6.92 -0.09 -4.74
N PRO A 210 8.16 0.39 -4.61
CA PRO A 210 8.49 1.75 -5.04
C PRO A 210 8.40 1.85 -6.57
N TYR A 211 7.27 2.39 -7.07
CA TYR A 211 6.93 2.44 -8.49
C TYR A 211 7.01 3.84 -9.12
N ILE A 212 7.43 4.86 -8.36
CA ILE A 212 7.43 6.24 -8.85
C ILE A 212 8.74 6.51 -9.60
N HIS A 213 8.65 7.07 -10.80
CA HIS A 213 9.82 7.54 -11.53
C HIS A 213 10.55 8.66 -10.75
N THR A 214 11.88 8.63 -10.67
CA THR A 214 12.69 9.55 -9.84
C THR A 214 12.43 11.03 -10.13
N GLU A 215 12.08 11.34 -11.37
CA GLU A 215 11.83 12.71 -11.86
C GLU A 215 10.35 13.13 -11.83
N ASP A 216 9.44 12.29 -11.32
CA ASP A 216 8.00 12.56 -11.40
C ASP A 216 7.55 13.78 -10.58
N SER A 217 7.41 14.92 -11.25
CA SER A 217 7.00 16.19 -10.63
C SER A 217 5.64 16.17 -9.91
N SER A 218 4.80 15.14 -10.12
CA SER A 218 3.51 14.98 -9.47
C SER A 218 3.61 14.72 -7.96
N VAL A 219 4.75 14.16 -7.50
CA VAL A 219 4.93 13.83 -6.09
C VAL A 219 4.95 15.09 -5.23
N SER A 220 4.01 15.16 -4.28
CA SER A 220 3.85 16.32 -3.42
C SER A 220 5.13 16.64 -2.63
N ARG A 221 5.35 17.93 -2.35
CA ARG A 221 6.48 18.40 -1.54
C ARG A 221 6.54 17.73 -0.16
N SER A 222 5.39 17.40 0.43
CA SER A 222 5.33 16.72 1.73
C SER A 222 5.92 15.32 1.62
N VAL A 223 5.47 14.55 0.62
CA VAL A 223 5.93 13.17 0.37
C VAL A 223 7.45 13.17 0.12
N ARG A 224 7.93 13.99 -0.82
CA ARG A 224 9.37 14.10 -1.13
C ARG A 224 10.25 14.47 0.07
N LYS A 225 9.71 15.24 1.02
CA LYS A 225 10.48 15.76 2.17
C LYS A 225 10.46 14.82 3.38
N TRP A 226 9.37 14.10 3.59
CA TRP A 226 9.11 13.40 4.86
C TRP A 226 9.03 11.88 4.75
N GLU A 227 8.64 11.36 3.59
CA GLU A 227 8.53 9.92 3.37
C GLU A 227 9.84 9.37 2.78
N PRO A 228 10.20 8.11 3.10
CA PRO A 228 11.49 7.55 2.70
C PRO A 228 11.56 7.37 1.18
N GLY A 229 12.62 7.90 0.55
CA GLY A 229 12.84 7.74 -0.89
C GLY A 229 12.88 6.26 -1.33
N LEU A 230 13.40 5.37 -0.47
CA LEU A 230 13.44 3.92 -0.69
C LEU A 230 12.05 3.28 -0.90
N ALA A 231 10.99 3.87 -0.33
CA ALA A 231 9.61 3.37 -0.51
C ALA A 231 8.86 4.08 -1.64
N LEU A 232 9.49 5.03 -2.32
CA LEU A 232 8.87 5.81 -3.39
C LEU A 232 9.52 5.51 -4.74
N PHE A 233 10.85 5.53 -4.77
CA PHE A 233 11.63 5.44 -5.98
C PHE A 233 12.34 4.09 -6.04
N PRO A 234 12.26 3.37 -7.17
CA PRO A 234 13.10 2.21 -7.39
C PRO A 234 14.57 2.65 -7.28
N ALA A 235 15.47 1.75 -6.89
CA ALA A 235 16.88 2.06 -6.85
C ALA A 235 17.34 2.51 -8.26
N SER A 236 17.79 3.77 -8.39
CA SER A 236 18.20 4.37 -9.67
C SER A 236 19.39 3.66 -10.32
N GLN A 237 20.05 2.82 -9.54
CA GLN A 237 21.00 1.84 -10.01
C GLN A 237 20.48 0.46 -9.60
N ALA A 238 20.20 -0.38 -10.59
CA ALA A 238 20.28 -1.83 -10.44
C ALA A 238 21.73 -2.23 -10.05
N THR A 239 22.21 -1.81 -8.87
CA THR A 239 23.58 -2.07 -8.36
C THR A 239 23.64 -3.29 -7.46
N GLY A 240 22.52 -4.03 -7.32
CA GLY A 240 22.58 -5.44 -6.98
C GLY A 240 22.93 -6.29 -8.21
N PRO A 241 23.08 -7.61 -8.08
CA PRO A 241 23.33 -8.55 -9.18
C PRO A 241 22.11 -8.71 -10.12
N TYR A 242 21.26 -7.69 -10.24
CA TYR A 242 20.11 -7.69 -11.13
C TYR A 242 20.61 -7.54 -12.57
N GLN A 243 20.91 -8.68 -13.17
CA GLN A 243 20.86 -8.83 -14.61
C GLN A 243 19.40 -9.18 -14.93
N SER A 244 18.64 -8.22 -15.45
CA SER A 244 17.42 -8.57 -16.19
C SER A 244 17.82 -9.61 -17.23
N SER A 245 17.00 -10.64 -17.46
CA SER A 245 17.30 -11.56 -18.58
C SER A 245 17.48 -10.73 -19.86
N GLU A 246 18.39 -11.12 -20.75
CA GLU A 246 18.68 -10.40 -22.00
C GLU A 246 17.41 -10.16 -22.86
N ALA A 247 16.35 -10.94 -22.65
CA ALA A 247 15.05 -10.78 -23.30
C ALA A 247 14.21 -9.59 -22.77
N LEU A 248 14.45 -9.11 -21.55
CA LEU A 248 13.64 -8.09 -20.85
C LEU A 248 14.35 -6.74 -20.70
N SER A 249 15.66 -6.67 -20.93
CA SER A 249 16.46 -5.44 -20.80
C SER A 249 16.11 -4.35 -21.82
N VAL A 250 15.28 -4.67 -22.83
CA VAL A 250 14.81 -3.73 -23.86
C VAL A 250 13.41 -3.17 -23.55
N VAL A 251 12.69 -3.75 -22.57
CA VAL A 251 11.23 -3.52 -22.40
C VAL A 251 10.83 -2.96 -21.03
N CYS A 252 11.59 -3.20 -19.95
CA CYS A 252 11.21 -2.71 -18.62
C CYS A 252 11.77 -1.32 -18.32
N ALA A 253 10.87 -0.36 -18.05
CA ALA A 253 11.26 0.90 -17.43
C ALA A 253 11.81 0.64 -16.01
N VAL A 254 12.64 1.53 -15.47
CA VAL A 254 13.30 1.33 -14.16
C VAL A 254 12.27 1.21 -13.02
N GLU A 255 11.13 1.86 -13.16
CA GLU A 255 9.97 1.75 -12.27
C GLU A 255 9.26 0.40 -12.29
N ASP A 256 9.59 -0.50 -13.23
CA ASP A 256 8.92 -1.78 -13.40
C ASP A 256 9.73 -2.99 -12.88
N ILE A 257 10.96 -2.76 -12.38
CA ILE A 257 11.93 -3.81 -12.01
C ILE A 257 11.41 -4.80 -10.94
N PHE A 258 10.50 -4.36 -10.06
CA PHE A 258 9.93 -5.23 -9.03
C PHE A 258 8.96 -6.25 -9.62
N TYR A 259 8.18 -5.88 -10.64
CA TYR A 259 7.12 -6.74 -11.16
C TYR A 259 7.66 -8.01 -11.81
N GLU A 260 8.82 -7.94 -12.50
CA GLU A 260 9.50 -9.13 -13.03
C GLU A 260 9.79 -10.15 -11.92
N ARG A 261 10.27 -9.68 -10.76
CA ARG A 261 10.59 -10.55 -9.62
C ARG A 261 9.33 -11.10 -8.95
N VAL A 262 8.29 -10.28 -8.79
CA VAL A 262 6.99 -10.72 -8.28
C VAL A 262 6.42 -11.84 -9.16
N LEU A 263 6.46 -11.66 -10.47
CA LEU A 263 5.96 -12.64 -11.43
C LEU A 263 6.80 -13.93 -11.46
N LYS A 264 8.13 -13.83 -11.37
CA LYS A 264 9.01 -15.00 -11.19
C LYS A 264 8.74 -15.77 -9.88
N LEU A 265 8.40 -15.08 -8.79
CA LEU A 265 7.96 -15.74 -7.55
C LEU A 265 6.63 -16.45 -7.77
N ALA A 266 5.71 -15.82 -8.51
CA ALA A 266 4.41 -16.39 -8.82
C ALA A 266 4.51 -17.65 -9.70
N THR A 267 5.52 -17.78 -10.57
CA THR A 267 5.72 -18.99 -11.40
C THR A 267 6.43 -20.12 -10.67
N ALA A 268 7.02 -19.88 -9.48
CA ALA A 268 7.85 -20.87 -8.79
C ALA A 268 7.10 -22.13 -8.35
N HIS A 269 5.79 -22.02 -8.10
CA HIS A 269 4.94 -23.12 -7.63
C HIS A 269 3.64 -23.17 -8.42
N ASP A 270 3.23 -24.34 -8.88
CA ASP A 270 1.96 -24.50 -9.62
C ASP A 270 0.79 -24.73 -8.66
N VAL A 271 0.33 -23.64 -8.04
CA VAL A 271 -0.81 -23.62 -7.12
C VAL A 271 -1.80 -22.54 -7.53
N GLU A 272 -3.07 -22.73 -7.19
CA GLU A 272 -4.07 -21.67 -7.33
C GLU A 272 -3.63 -20.47 -6.50
N LYS A 273 -3.51 -19.31 -7.13
CA LYS A 273 -3.05 -18.10 -6.47
C LYS A 273 -3.61 -16.82 -7.06
N ILE A 274 -3.64 -15.78 -6.23
CA ILE A 274 -3.89 -14.41 -6.65
C ILE A 274 -2.60 -13.61 -6.48
N VAL A 275 -2.18 -12.91 -7.52
CA VAL A 275 -1.05 -11.98 -7.50
C VAL A 275 -1.58 -10.57 -7.69
N LEU A 276 -1.35 -9.68 -6.73
CA LEU A 276 -1.74 -8.26 -6.81
C LEU A 276 -0.48 -7.39 -6.79
N MET A 277 -0.38 -6.49 -7.77
CA MET A 277 0.73 -5.56 -7.91
C MET A 277 0.18 -4.13 -7.99
N GLU A 278 0.49 -3.29 -7.00
CA GLU A 278 0.14 -1.86 -7.05
C GLU A 278 0.97 -1.15 -8.12
N VAL A 279 0.35 -0.23 -8.86
CA VAL A 279 0.95 0.56 -9.93
C VAL A 279 0.65 2.04 -9.76
N GLY A 280 1.54 2.89 -10.28
CA GLY A 280 1.47 4.34 -10.13
C GLY A 280 0.67 5.06 -11.23
N SER A 281 0.48 4.45 -12.40
CA SER A 281 -0.22 5.10 -13.52
C SER A 281 -0.89 4.09 -14.47
N LYS A 282 -1.72 4.62 -15.38
CA LYS A 282 -2.34 3.83 -16.46
C LYS A 282 -1.29 3.24 -17.40
N GLU A 283 -0.29 4.02 -17.77
CA GLU A 283 0.81 3.61 -18.67
C GLU A 283 1.62 2.48 -18.02
N GLN A 284 1.89 2.59 -16.72
CA GLN A 284 2.55 1.53 -15.97
C GLN A 284 1.66 0.29 -15.89
N ALA A 285 0.37 0.43 -15.59
CA ALA A 285 -0.56 -0.70 -15.55
C ALA A 285 -0.56 -1.49 -16.86
N ILE A 286 -0.53 -0.81 -18.02
CA ILE A 286 -0.43 -1.45 -19.34
C ILE A 286 0.84 -2.31 -19.44
N ARG A 287 2.01 -1.74 -19.08
CA ARG A 287 3.28 -2.47 -19.12
C ARG A 287 3.30 -3.65 -18.15
N VAL A 288 2.77 -3.48 -16.94
CA VAL A 288 2.68 -4.57 -15.95
C VAL A 288 1.74 -5.68 -16.42
N VAL A 289 0.63 -5.37 -17.09
CA VAL A 289 -0.25 -6.38 -17.70
C VAL A 289 0.48 -7.15 -18.81
N GLN A 290 1.23 -6.47 -19.69
CA GLN A 290 2.03 -7.14 -20.72
C GLN A 290 3.06 -8.09 -20.10
N LEU A 291 3.77 -7.63 -19.05
CA LEU A 291 4.67 -8.49 -18.28
C LEU A 291 3.93 -9.69 -17.69
N ALA A 292 2.81 -9.46 -17.00
CA ALA A 292 2.04 -10.52 -16.37
C ALA A 292 1.54 -11.56 -17.39
N ALA A 293 1.10 -11.13 -18.57
CA ALA A 293 0.67 -12.02 -19.64
C ALA A 293 1.80 -12.91 -20.18
N MET A 294 3.04 -12.41 -20.21
CA MET A 294 4.21 -13.19 -20.61
C MET A 294 4.59 -14.26 -19.56
N PHE A 295 4.57 -13.90 -18.27
CA PHE A 295 5.00 -14.80 -17.19
C PHE A 295 3.90 -15.78 -16.75
N LEU A 296 2.63 -15.37 -16.85
CA LEU A 296 1.46 -16.12 -16.39
C LEU A 296 0.41 -16.22 -17.52
N PRO A 297 0.72 -16.91 -18.64
CA PRO A 297 -0.13 -16.90 -19.84
C PRO A 297 -1.52 -17.54 -19.65
N GLN A 298 -1.70 -18.33 -18.59
CA GLN A 298 -2.97 -18.98 -18.25
C GLN A 298 -3.75 -18.22 -17.16
N ALA A 299 -3.18 -17.13 -16.63
CA ALA A 299 -3.85 -16.34 -15.61
C ALA A 299 -4.92 -15.44 -16.21
N THR A 300 -6.01 -15.27 -15.47
CA THR A 300 -6.97 -14.19 -15.77
C THR A 300 -6.42 -12.89 -15.21
N LEU A 301 -6.17 -11.93 -16.10
CA LEU A 301 -5.62 -10.62 -15.75
C LEU A 301 -6.74 -9.56 -15.73
N GLU A 302 -6.70 -8.71 -14.71
CA GLU A 302 -7.56 -7.53 -14.61
C GLU A 302 -6.83 -6.35 -13.96
N ILE A 303 -7.38 -5.15 -14.16
CA ILE A 303 -6.86 -3.92 -13.58
C ILE A 303 -7.89 -3.36 -12.61
N TRP A 304 -7.43 -2.97 -11.43
CA TRP A 304 -8.24 -2.33 -10.41
C TRP A 304 -7.91 -0.86 -10.33
N ARG A 305 -8.97 -0.05 -10.17
CA ARG A 305 -8.86 1.38 -9.88
C ARG A 305 -8.75 1.64 -8.38
N ASP A 306 -8.65 2.91 -8.00
CA ASP A 306 -8.56 3.37 -6.61
C ASP A 306 -9.64 2.75 -5.70
N ALA A 307 -10.88 2.60 -6.20
CA ALA A 307 -11.98 1.98 -5.49
C ALA A 307 -12.57 0.81 -6.30
N PRO A 308 -12.00 -0.41 -6.19
CA PRO A 308 -12.38 -1.57 -7.03
C PRO A 308 -13.77 -2.14 -6.76
N ASP A 309 -14.32 -1.87 -5.58
CA ASP A 309 -15.66 -2.26 -5.12
C ASP A 309 -16.77 -1.32 -5.64
N GLN A 310 -16.41 -0.12 -6.11
CA GLN A 310 -17.37 0.86 -6.60
C GLN A 310 -17.77 0.61 -8.06
N ILE A 311 -19.00 0.97 -8.38
CA ILE A 311 -19.48 0.95 -9.77
C ILE A 311 -18.74 2.04 -10.53
N SER A 312 -18.11 1.68 -11.65
CA SER A 312 -17.44 2.63 -12.54
C SER A 312 -18.41 3.71 -13.01
N GLU A 313 -17.93 4.95 -13.09
CA GLU A 313 -18.72 6.03 -13.67
C GLU A 313 -18.91 5.79 -15.18
N SER A 314 -19.97 6.34 -15.78
CA SER A 314 -20.36 6.02 -17.16
C SER A 314 -19.33 6.41 -18.23
N TYR A 315 -18.41 7.33 -17.91
CA TYR A 315 -17.29 7.71 -18.79
C TYR A 315 -16.03 6.89 -18.58
N GLU A 316 -15.97 6.04 -17.55
CA GLU A 316 -14.82 5.22 -17.27
C GLU A 316 -14.86 3.95 -18.13
N VAL A 317 -13.72 3.63 -18.76
CA VAL A 317 -13.60 2.41 -19.57
C VAL A 317 -13.65 1.18 -18.67
N ALA A 318 -14.49 0.20 -19.06
CA ALA A 318 -14.64 -1.09 -18.39
C ALA A 318 -13.63 -2.14 -18.87
N SER A 319 -12.91 -1.85 -19.95
CA SER A 319 -11.81 -2.67 -20.46
C SER A 319 -10.75 -1.81 -21.14
N ILE A 320 -9.54 -2.37 -21.28
CA ILE A 320 -8.48 -1.80 -22.13
C ILE A 320 -7.99 -2.84 -23.12
N LEU A 321 -7.60 -2.38 -24.32
CA LEU A 321 -6.96 -3.19 -25.35
C LEU A 321 -5.44 -3.08 -25.21
N VAL A 322 -4.75 -4.20 -25.03
CA VAL A 322 -3.29 -4.31 -24.95
C VAL A 322 -2.88 -5.54 -25.76
N ASP A 323 -2.01 -5.38 -26.75
CA ASP A 323 -1.54 -6.44 -27.65
C ASP A 323 -2.67 -7.32 -28.22
N ASP A 324 -3.71 -6.65 -28.74
CA ASP A 324 -4.93 -7.27 -29.31
C ASP A 324 -5.78 -8.10 -28.32
N GLN A 325 -5.49 -8.04 -27.01
CA GLN A 325 -6.29 -8.64 -25.96
C GLN A 325 -7.01 -7.59 -25.11
N ASN A 326 -8.26 -7.85 -24.76
CA ASN A 326 -9.04 -7.00 -23.87
C ASN A 326 -8.91 -7.46 -22.42
N TYR A 327 -8.49 -6.54 -21.55
CA TYR A 327 -8.40 -6.76 -20.10
C TYR A 327 -9.47 -5.98 -19.38
N SER A 328 -10.14 -6.62 -18.41
CA SER A 328 -11.19 -5.97 -17.61
C SER A 328 -10.58 -4.93 -16.67
N VAL A 329 -11.27 -3.79 -16.54
CA VAL A 329 -10.97 -2.74 -15.57
C VAL A 329 -12.13 -2.66 -14.58
N LYS A 330 -11.83 -2.76 -13.28
CA LYS A 330 -12.81 -2.73 -12.19
C LYS A 330 -12.67 -1.48 -11.34
N GLY A 331 -13.79 -1.01 -10.81
CA GLY A 331 -13.83 0.10 -9.87
C GLY A 331 -13.99 1.47 -10.49
N SER A 332 -13.76 2.50 -9.67
CA SER A 332 -13.70 3.90 -10.08
C SER A 332 -12.41 4.57 -9.64
N GLY A 333 -12.00 5.64 -10.33
CA GLY A 333 -10.80 6.42 -10.05
C GLY A 333 -9.62 6.08 -10.96
N LEU A 334 -8.40 6.39 -10.53
CA LEU A 334 -7.18 6.11 -11.30
C LEU A 334 -6.82 4.63 -11.25
N PHE A 335 -6.03 4.18 -12.22
CA PHE A 335 -5.53 2.81 -12.27
C PHE A 335 -4.56 2.61 -11.11
N ARG A 336 -4.77 1.56 -10.31
CA ARG A 336 -4.08 1.38 -9.03
C ARG A 336 -3.43 0.02 -8.86
N ALA A 337 -3.99 -1.05 -9.42
CA ALA A 337 -3.36 -2.36 -9.32
C ALA A 337 -3.59 -3.23 -10.55
N VAL A 338 -2.64 -4.11 -10.83
CA VAL A 338 -2.81 -5.24 -11.76
C VAL A 338 -2.97 -6.51 -10.95
N VAL A 339 -4.00 -7.29 -11.26
CA VAL A 339 -4.34 -8.53 -10.55
C VAL A 339 -4.31 -9.70 -11.52
N ALA A 340 -3.52 -10.72 -11.18
CA ALA A 340 -3.46 -11.99 -11.90
C ALA A 340 -4.06 -13.10 -11.04
N ARG A 341 -5.06 -13.81 -11.58
CA ARG A 341 -5.62 -15.02 -10.97
C ARG A 341 -5.14 -16.25 -11.73
N CYS A 342 -4.34 -17.07 -11.08
CA CYS A 342 -3.89 -18.35 -11.62
C CYS A 342 -4.79 -19.42 -11.04
N ASN A 343 -5.62 -20.05 -11.87
CA ASN A 343 -6.42 -21.21 -11.46
C ASN A 343 -5.59 -22.47 -11.66
N GLN A 344 -5.71 -23.47 -10.78
CA GLN A 344 -5.18 -24.80 -11.13
C GLN A 344 -5.91 -25.31 -12.36
N HIS A 345 -5.17 -25.75 -13.37
CA HIS A 345 -5.76 -26.45 -14.49
C HIS A 345 -6.62 -27.60 -13.97
N GLN A 346 -7.92 -27.57 -14.26
CA GLN A 346 -8.62 -28.83 -14.55
C GLN A 346 -7.87 -29.39 -15.75
N ASN A 347 -7.00 -30.39 -15.53
CA ASN A 347 -6.48 -31.17 -16.64
C ASN A 347 -7.69 -31.57 -17.51
N PRO A 348 -7.74 -31.22 -18.81
CA PRO A 348 -8.72 -31.82 -19.68
C PRO A 348 -8.41 -33.32 -19.68
N SER A 349 -9.31 -34.07 -19.05
CA SER A 349 -9.33 -35.53 -19.03
C SER A 349 -9.40 -36.13 -20.42
#